data_AF-A0A2W4QZV4-F1
#
_entry.id   AF-A0A2W4QZV4-F1
#
_cell.length_a   1.000
_cell.length_b   1.000
_cell.length_c   1.000
_cell.angle_alpha   90.00
_cell.angle_beta   90.00
_cell.angle_gamma   90.00
#
_symmetry.space_group_name_H-M   'P 1'
#
loop_
_entity.id
_entity.type
_entity.pdbx_description
1 polymer ?
#
loop_
_entity_poly.entity_id
_entity_poly.type
_entity_poly.pdbx_seq_one_letter_code
_entity_poly.pdbx_strand_id
1 'polypeptide(L)'
;MLMSFSLTRRGLLHAALGGAAFLGLRSTSGFAKTGSFTIRSAPLAEGLTLFEGAGGNVVTLSGPDGVLMVDGGLAEASRQLQRAVADQTGGSPVRLLFNTHWHWDHTGSNESLAAAGAKILAHENTRLWLGTEIISKWENRTYPRRPEQALPTETFHYDSKRIDFGGRQIEYGYLMQAHTDGDIYVHFPDQNV
;
A
#
# COMPACT_ATOMS: atom_id res chain seq x y z
N MET A 1 49.63 37.29 10.23
CA MET A 1 49.89 35.86 10.44
C MET A 1 49.06 35.40 11.63
N LEU A 2 47.99 34.65 11.34
CA LEU A 2 47.13 33.79 12.18
C LEU A 2 47.10 33.98 13.72
N MET A 3 45.90 34.07 14.29
CA MET A 3 45.47 33.09 15.30
C MET A 3 43.93 32.96 15.36
N SER A 4 43.51 31.71 15.53
CA SER A 4 42.20 31.14 15.27
C SER A 4 41.34 31.12 16.55
N PHE A 5 40.05 31.48 16.46
CA PHE A 5 39.11 31.27 17.56
C PHE A 5 38.55 29.84 17.49
N SER A 6 38.91 29.02 18.48
CA SER A 6 38.36 27.68 18.66
C SER A 6 37.20 27.75 19.65
N LEU A 7 35.98 27.50 19.18
CA LEU A 7 34.79 27.35 20.03
C LEU A 7 34.71 25.90 20.52
N THR A 8 35.03 25.67 21.80
CA THR A 8 34.83 24.35 22.44
C THR A 8 33.39 24.14 22.89
N ARG A 9 32.92 22.89 22.76
CA ARG A 9 31.58 22.33 23.09
C ARG A 9 31.01 22.62 24.50
N ARG A 10 31.69 23.34 25.38
CA ARG A 10 31.31 23.52 26.80
C ARG A 10 30.62 24.85 27.14
N GLY A 11 30.40 25.74 26.17
CA GLY A 11 29.82 27.07 26.38
C GLY A 11 28.31 27.22 26.17
N LEU A 12 27.58 26.15 25.82
CA LEU A 12 26.20 26.24 25.32
C LEU A 12 25.12 25.65 26.25
N LEU A 13 25.41 25.45 27.54
CA LEU A 13 24.47 24.88 28.50
C LEU A 13 24.36 25.67 29.79
N HIS A 14 24.16 27.00 29.73
CA HIS A 14 23.61 27.75 30.87
C HIS A 14 22.85 28.99 30.38
N ALA A 15 21.62 28.79 29.92
CA ALA A 15 20.62 29.85 29.91
C ALA A 15 19.21 29.25 30.03
N ALA A 16 18.42 29.82 30.93
CA ALA A 16 16.98 29.63 31.18
C ALA A 16 16.57 28.58 32.23
N LEU A 17 16.78 28.94 33.51
CA LEU A 17 15.87 28.60 34.60
C LEU A 17 15.04 29.85 34.92
N GLY A 18 13.71 29.76 34.85
CA GLY A 18 12.81 30.80 35.33
C GLY A 18 11.36 30.64 34.87
N GLY A 19 10.52 30.02 35.73
CA GLY A 19 9.06 30.13 35.64
C GLY A 19 8.32 28.79 35.68
N ALA A 20 8.05 28.27 36.87
CA ALA A 20 7.07 27.20 37.07
C ALA A 20 5.71 27.82 37.45
N ALA A 21 4.67 27.56 36.64
CA ALA A 21 3.27 27.66 37.07
C ALA A 21 2.37 26.74 36.22
N PHE A 22 1.92 25.66 36.87
CA PHE A 22 0.75 24.83 36.60
C PHE A 22 0.55 24.13 35.25
N LEU A 23 0.69 22.80 35.35
CA LEU A 23 0.25 21.74 34.44
C LEU A 23 -1.21 21.92 33.99
N GLY A 24 -1.39 22.12 32.69
CA GLY A 24 -2.46 21.44 31.95
C GLY A 24 -1.79 20.50 30.96
N LEU A 25 -1.73 19.20 31.26
CA LEU A 25 -1.39 18.19 30.24
C LEU A 25 -2.53 18.19 29.22
N ARG A 26 -2.45 19.07 28.22
CA ARG A 26 -3.06 18.79 26.94
C ARG A 26 -2.18 17.74 26.29
N SER A 27 -2.60 16.49 26.41
CA SER A 27 -2.17 15.41 25.53
C SER A 27 -2.49 15.84 24.10
N THR A 28 -1.58 16.59 23.47
CA THR A 28 -1.54 16.67 22.02
C THR A 28 -1.06 15.30 21.60
N SER A 29 -2.00 14.38 21.43
CA SER A 29 -1.82 13.26 20.52
C SER A 29 -1.25 13.89 19.26
N GLY A 30 0.04 13.67 19.04
CA GLY A 30 0.70 14.09 17.82
C GLY A 30 -0.02 13.40 16.71
N PHE A 31 -0.95 14.10 16.05
CA PHE A 31 -1.40 13.70 14.73
C PHE A 31 -0.11 13.59 13.93
N ALA A 32 0.25 12.35 13.56
CA ALA A 32 1.29 12.13 12.58
C ALA A 32 1.08 13.13 11.46
N LYS A 33 2.14 13.81 11.02
CA LYS A 33 2.10 14.57 9.76
C LYS A 33 1.74 13.57 8.67
N THR A 34 0.46 13.38 8.39
CA THR A 34 0.01 12.77 7.15
C THR A 34 0.47 13.73 6.07
N GLY A 35 1.56 13.39 5.39
CA GLY A 35 1.82 13.95 4.08
C GLY A 35 0.53 13.83 3.27
N SER A 36 0.11 14.91 2.62
CA SER A 36 -1.02 14.85 1.72
C SER A 36 -0.57 14.05 0.50
N PHE A 37 -0.91 12.76 0.43
CA PHE A 37 -0.74 11.97 -0.78
C PHE A 37 -1.66 12.55 -1.86
N THR A 38 -1.08 13.04 -2.95
CA THR A 38 -1.83 13.46 -4.14
C THR A 38 -1.95 12.28 -5.08
N ILE A 39 -3.16 11.75 -5.22
CA ILE A 39 -3.44 10.66 -6.16
C ILE A 39 -3.75 11.25 -7.52
N ARG A 40 -3.02 10.81 -8.54
CA ARG A 40 -3.31 11.12 -9.94
C ARG A 40 -3.88 9.88 -10.60
N SER A 41 -4.86 10.07 -11.48
CA SER A 41 -5.38 8.99 -12.30
C SER A 41 -5.23 9.27 -13.79
N ALA A 42 -5.05 8.22 -14.57
CA ALA A 42 -5.02 8.27 -16.02
C ALA A 42 -5.71 7.03 -16.60
N PRO A 43 -6.55 7.18 -17.65
CA PRO A 43 -7.09 6.02 -18.34
C PRO A 43 -5.95 5.25 -19.03
N LEU A 44 -5.96 3.92 -18.90
CA LEU A 44 -5.02 3.02 -19.60
C LEU A 44 -5.65 2.40 -20.84
N ALA A 45 -6.87 1.91 -20.70
CA ALA A 45 -7.67 1.29 -21.76
C ALA A 45 -9.15 1.30 -21.33
N GLU A 46 -10.02 0.66 -22.11
CA GLU A 46 -11.44 0.60 -21.80
C GLU A 46 -11.71 -0.02 -20.42
N GLY A 47 -12.25 0.77 -19.50
CA GLY A 47 -12.54 0.36 -18.12
C GLY A 47 -11.32 0.27 -17.21
N LEU A 48 -10.09 0.42 -17.74
CA LEU A 48 -8.84 0.38 -16.99
C LEU A 48 -8.34 1.78 -16.63
N THR A 49 -8.08 2.01 -15.35
CA THR A 49 -7.51 3.28 -14.85
C THR A 49 -6.27 3.01 -14.00
N LEU A 50 -5.18 3.71 -14.31
CA LEU A 50 -3.97 3.80 -13.49
C LEU A 50 -4.15 4.87 -12.42
N PHE A 51 -3.74 4.56 -11.20
CA PHE A 51 -3.62 5.48 -10.08
C PHE A 51 -2.16 5.52 -9.61
N GLU A 52 -1.61 6.73 -9.53
CA GLU A 52 -0.24 7.00 -9.06
C GLU A 52 -0.25 7.86 -7.81
N GLY A 53 0.85 7.83 -7.04
CA GLY A 53 1.04 8.70 -5.88
C GLY A 53 0.63 8.07 -4.53
N ALA A 54 0.22 6.80 -4.54
CA ALA A 54 -0.08 6.02 -3.35
C ALA A 54 1.11 5.18 -2.85
N GLY A 55 2.31 5.31 -3.42
CA GLY A 55 3.41 4.36 -3.25
C GLY A 55 3.65 3.62 -4.55
N GLY A 56 3.35 2.32 -4.59
CA GLY A 56 3.23 1.58 -5.84
C GLY A 56 2.09 2.10 -6.73
N ASN A 57 2.17 1.74 -8.02
CA ASN A 57 1.09 2.00 -8.97
C ASN A 57 -0.07 1.04 -8.72
N VAL A 58 -1.28 1.55 -8.89
CA VAL A 58 -2.50 0.77 -8.71
C VAL A 58 -3.30 0.82 -10.00
N VAL A 59 -3.80 -0.32 -10.45
CA VAL A 59 -4.66 -0.39 -11.63
C VAL A 59 -6.04 -0.86 -11.20
N THR A 60 -7.09 -0.28 -11.75
CA THR A 60 -8.46 -0.75 -11.55
C THR A 60 -9.11 -1.12 -12.86
N LEU A 61 -9.97 -2.12 -12.82
CA LEU A 61 -10.95 -2.45 -13.85
C LEU A 61 -12.35 -2.20 -13.29
N SER A 62 -13.09 -1.28 -13.90
CA SER A 62 -14.48 -1.00 -13.55
C SER A 62 -15.44 -1.86 -14.38
N GLY A 63 -16.42 -2.48 -13.73
CA GLY A 63 -17.46 -3.28 -14.39
C GLY A 63 -18.80 -3.24 -13.66
N PRO A 64 -19.84 -3.90 -14.20
CA PRO A 64 -21.18 -3.90 -13.59
C PRO A 64 -21.24 -4.54 -12.20
N ASP A 65 -20.31 -5.46 -11.90
CA ASP A 65 -20.26 -6.16 -10.61
C ASP A 65 -19.48 -5.38 -9.52
N GLY A 66 -18.82 -4.29 -9.92
CA GLY A 66 -17.99 -3.44 -9.06
C GLY A 66 -16.61 -3.21 -9.64
N VAL A 67 -15.62 -3.05 -8.75
CA VAL A 67 -14.24 -2.72 -9.14
C VAL A 67 -13.31 -3.89 -8.81
N LEU A 68 -12.51 -4.29 -9.79
CA LEU A 68 -11.32 -5.11 -9.58
C LEU A 68 -10.13 -4.18 -9.47
N MET A 69 -9.27 -4.41 -8.48
CA MET A 69 -8.11 -3.59 -8.17
C MET A 69 -6.85 -4.46 -8.18
N VAL A 70 -5.77 -3.97 -8.77
CA VAL A 70 -4.44 -4.57 -8.75
C VAL A 70 -3.55 -3.67 -7.89
N ASP A 71 -3.10 -4.25 -6.78
CA ASP A 71 -2.40 -3.61 -5.66
C ASP A 71 -3.21 -2.51 -4.95
N GLY A 72 -2.77 -2.17 -3.74
CA GLY A 72 -3.45 -1.30 -2.79
C GLY A 72 -2.59 -0.15 -2.25
N GLY A 73 -1.41 0.10 -2.82
CA GLY A 73 -0.53 1.19 -2.40
C GLY A 73 0.00 1.06 -0.97
N LEU A 74 0.37 2.21 -0.38
CA LEU A 74 0.78 2.39 1.02
C LEU A 74 -0.42 2.51 1.95
N ALA A 75 -0.27 2.00 3.18
CA ALA A 75 -1.32 2.08 4.20
C ALA A 75 -1.66 3.54 4.56
N GLU A 76 -0.68 4.43 4.57
CA GLU A 76 -0.83 5.84 4.87
C GLU A 76 -1.58 6.62 3.76
N ALA A 77 -1.56 6.09 2.53
CA ALA A 77 -2.24 6.65 1.36
C ALA A 77 -3.59 5.97 1.07
N SER A 78 -3.91 4.86 1.74
CA SER A 78 -5.08 4.01 1.50
C SER A 78 -6.40 4.79 1.44
N ARG A 79 -6.61 5.75 2.37
CA ARG A 79 -7.84 6.58 2.36
C ARG A 79 -7.95 7.46 1.12
N GLN A 80 -6.86 8.08 0.69
CA GLN A 80 -6.83 8.97 -0.47
C GLN A 80 -6.99 8.16 -1.76
N LEU A 81 -6.34 7.00 -1.84
CA LEU A 81 -6.46 6.07 -2.96
C LEU A 81 -7.90 5.57 -3.11
N GLN A 82 -8.51 5.06 -2.04
CA GLN A 82 -9.89 4.56 -2.09
C GLN A 82 -10.90 5.65 -2.42
N ARG A 83 -10.68 6.89 -1.97
CA ARG A 83 -11.49 8.04 -2.40
C ARG A 83 -11.36 8.30 -3.90
N ALA A 84 -10.13 8.34 -4.42
CA ALA A 84 -9.91 8.55 -5.86
C ALA A 84 -10.54 7.43 -6.71
N VAL A 85 -10.45 6.17 -6.26
CA VAL A 85 -11.13 5.04 -6.90
C VAL A 85 -12.65 5.20 -6.83
N ALA A 86 -13.21 5.56 -5.68
CA ALA A 86 -14.64 5.78 -5.55
C ALA A 86 -15.13 6.92 -6.45
N ASP A 87 -14.40 8.05 -6.51
CA ASP A 87 -14.72 9.19 -7.37
C ASP A 87 -14.70 8.80 -8.86
N GLN A 88 -13.72 7.99 -9.28
CA GLN A 88 -13.61 7.53 -10.67
C GLN A 88 -14.70 6.51 -11.06
N THR A 89 -15.16 5.70 -10.10
CA THR A 89 -16.08 4.58 -10.34
C THR A 89 -17.53 4.85 -9.93
N GLY A 90 -17.85 6.09 -9.56
CA GLY A 90 -19.18 6.48 -9.09
C GLY A 90 -19.58 5.83 -7.76
N GLY A 91 -18.59 5.50 -6.92
CA GLY A 91 -18.80 4.86 -5.62
C GLY A 91 -19.00 3.35 -5.70
N SER A 92 -18.71 2.72 -6.83
CA SER A 92 -18.79 1.26 -6.98
C SER A 92 -17.82 0.56 -6.01
N PRO A 93 -18.25 -0.49 -5.30
CA PRO A 93 -17.40 -1.16 -4.33
C PRO A 93 -16.28 -1.96 -5.01
N VAL A 94 -15.09 -1.95 -4.42
CA VAL A 94 -14.03 -2.90 -4.78
C VAL A 94 -14.44 -4.29 -4.31
N ARG A 95 -14.51 -5.23 -5.25
CA ARG A 95 -14.95 -6.62 -5.00
C ARG A 95 -13.79 -7.60 -4.97
N LEU A 96 -12.75 -7.31 -5.75
CA LEU A 96 -11.58 -8.16 -5.89
C LEU A 96 -10.32 -7.29 -5.89
N LEU A 97 -9.38 -7.64 -5.02
CA LEU A 97 -8.05 -7.07 -4.96
C LEU A 97 -7.03 -8.16 -5.29
N PHE A 98 -6.20 -7.95 -6.30
CA PHE A 98 -4.99 -8.71 -6.52
C PHE A 98 -3.84 -8.07 -5.77
N ASN A 99 -3.10 -8.83 -4.98
CA ASN A 99 -1.76 -8.42 -4.54
C ASN A 99 -0.75 -9.06 -5.46
N THR A 100 0.00 -8.24 -6.19
CA THR A 100 1.05 -8.71 -7.09
C THR A 100 2.16 -9.40 -6.31
N HIS A 101 2.52 -8.85 -5.14
CA HIS A 101 3.49 -9.41 -4.21
C HIS A 101 3.31 -8.81 -2.80
N TRP A 102 4.15 -9.21 -1.84
CA TRP A 102 3.95 -8.92 -0.41
C TRP A 102 4.43 -7.55 0.09
N HIS A 103 5.03 -6.72 -0.77
CA HIS A 103 5.59 -5.46 -0.33
C HIS A 103 4.54 -4.50 0.26
N TRP A 104 4.99 -3.67 1.20
CA TRP A 104 4.14 -2.79 2.01
C TRP A 104 3.55 -1.63 1.22
N ASP A 105 4.18 -1.25 0.11
CA ASP A 105 3.73 -0.22 -0.84
C ASP A 105 2.79 -0.77 -1.92
N HIS A 106 2.47 -2.06 -1.86
CA HIS A 106 1.48 -2.75 -2.69
C HIS A 106 0.29 -3.28 -1.89
N THR A 107 0.41 -3.48 -0.58
CA THR A 107 -0.59 -4.21 0.25
C THR A 107 -1.24 -3.34 1.32
N GLY A 108 -1.03 -2.03 1.25
CA GLY A 108 -1.47 -1.07 2.26
C GLY A 108 -2.97 -0.94 2.43
N SER A 109 -3.76 -1.18 1.38
CA SER A 109 -5.23 -1.09 1.42
C SER A 109 -5.94 -2.40 1.82
N ASN A 110 -5.21 -3.52 1.99
CA ASN A 110 -5.80 -4.84 2.23
C ASN A 110 -6.82 -4.85 3.37
N GLU A 111 -6.42 -4.37 4.55
CA GLU A 111 -7.27 -4.43 5.75
C GLU A 111 -8.60 -3.71 5.55
N SER A 112 -8.55 -2.49 5.02
CA SER A 112 -9.75 -1.68 4.77
C SER A 112 -10.64 -2.26 3.66
N LEU A 113 -10.04 -2.83 2.61
CA LEU A 113 -10.80 -3.42 1.51
C LEU A 113 -11.42 -4.76 1.91
N ALA A 114 -10.71 -5.59 2.67
CA ALA A 114 -11.27 -6.80 3.27
C ALA A 114 -12.42 -6.48 4.22
N ALA A 115 -12.26 -5.45 5.08
CA ALA A 115 -13.34 -4.98 5.96
C ALA A 115 -14.57 -4.47 5.19
N ALA A 116 -14.38 -3.94 3.97
CA ALA A 116 -15.45 -3.55 3.05
C ALA A 116 -16.04 -4.72 2.24
N GLY A 117 -15.54 -5.95 2.44
CA GLY A 117 -16.05 -7.17 1.80
C GLY A 117 -15.35 -7.54 0.49
N ALA A 118 -14.22 -6.93 0.15
CA ALA A 118 -13.42 -7.34 -1.00
C ALA A 118 -12.73 -8.68 -0.73
N LYS A 119 -12.69 -9.53 -1.76
CA LYS A 119 -11.81 -10.70 -1.80
C LYS A 119 -10.39 -10.23 -2.12
N ILE A 120 -9.40 -10.81 -1.46
CA ILE A 120 -7.98 -10.54 -1.71
C ILE A 120 -7.34 -11.80 -2.25
N LEU A 121 -6.83 -11.73 -3.48
CA LEU A 121 -6.18 -12.82 -4.18
C LEU A 121 -4.68 -12.56 -4.28
N ALA A 122 -3.87 -13.56 -3.92
CA ALA A 122 -2.43 -13.50 -4.11
C ALA A 122 -1.83 -14.90 -4.33
N HIS A 123 -0.54 -14.99 -4.63
CA HIS A 123 0.20 -16.25 -4.48
C HIS A 123 0.30 -16.66 -3.00
N GLU A 124 0.40 -17.96 -2.70
CA GLU A 124 0.52 -18.45 -1.32
C GLU A 124 1.73 -17.87 -0.59
N ASN A 125 2.89 -17.76 -1.26
CA ASN A 125 4.07 -17.16 -0.63
C ASN A 125 3.83 -15.72 -0.22
N THR A 126 3.10 -14.93 -1.01
CA THR A 126 2.72 -13.56 -0.66
C THR A 126 1.89 -13.52 0.64
N ARG A 127 0.97 -14.47 0.83
CA ARG A 127 0.22 -14.62 2.08
C ARG A 127 1.12 -15.00 3.26
N LEU A 128 2.04 -15.95 3.07
CA LEU A 128 2.99 -16.39 4.09
C LEU A 128 3.91 -15.25 4.56
N TRP A 129 4.44 -14.46 3.62
CA TRP A 129 5.29 -13.31 3.93
C TRP A 129 4.53 -12.21 4.68
N LEU A 130 3.32 -11.86 4.25
CA LEU A 130 2.47 -10.91 4.99
C LEU A 130 2.13 -11.40 6.41
N GLY A 131 2.01 -12.72 6.58
CA GLY A 131 1.73 -13.39 7.85
C GLY A 131 2.94 -13.56 8.78
N THR A 132 4.13 -13.09 8.39
CA THR A 132 5.39 -13.32 9.10
C THR A 132 6.11 -12.00 9.37
N GLU A 133 6.80 -11.88 10.51
CA GLU A 133 7.73 -10.77 10.72
C GLU A 133 9.02 -11.00 9.95
N ILE A 134 9.43 -10.02 9.15
CA ILE A 134 10.62 -10.11 8.29
C ILE A 134 11.60 -9.03 8.72
N ILE A 135 12.82 -9.43 9.06
CA ILE A 135 13.90 -8.50 9.39
C ILE A 135 14.86 -8.43 8.21
N SER A 136 14.74 -7.38 7.41
CA SER A 136 15.64 -7.09 6.29
C SER A 136 16.86 -6.32 6.80
N LYS A 137 17.96 -7.06 7.02
CA LYS A 137 19.23 -6.47 7.49
C LYS A 137 19.83 -5.48 6.49
N TRP A 138 19.67 -5.75 5.19
CA TRP A 138 20.25 -4.92 4.12
C TRP A 138 19.46 -3.63 3.89
N GLU A 139 18.14 -3.64 4.14
CA GLU A 139 17.31 -2.43 4.13
C GLU A 139 17.33 -1.69 5.48
N ASN A 140 17.94 -2.28 6.50
CA ASN A 140 17.85 -1.83 7.88
C ASN A 140 16.38 -1.62 8.31
N ARG A 141 15.53 -2.59 7.99
CA ARG A 141 14.08 -2.48 8.18
C ARG A 141 13.46 -3.76 8.72
N THR A 142 12.45 -3.59 9.57
CA THR A 142 11.57 -4.67 10.01
C THR A 142 10.19 -4.49 9.39
N TYR A 143 9.71 -5.53 8.73
CA TYR A 143 8.34 -5.67 8.26
C TYR A 143 7.56 -6.47 9.31
N PRO A 144 6.69 -5.83 10.11
CA PRO A 144 5.92 -6.54 11.11
C PRO A 144 4.89 -7.45 10.42
N ARG A 145 4.55 -8.57 11.09
CA ARG A 145 3.42 -9.40 10.70
C ARG A 145 2.16 -8.55 10.55
N ARG A 146 1.46 -8.70 9.43
CA ARG A 146 0.18 -8.02 9.17
C ARG A 146 -0.95 -8.64 10.01
N PRO A 147 -1.99 -7.86 10.37
CA PRO A 147 -3.17 -8.43 11.02
C PRO A 147 -3.83 -9.47 10.11
N GLU A 148 -4.53 -10.44 10.69
CA GLU A 148 -5.15 -11.55 9.93
C GLU A 148 -6.11 -11.03 8.84
N GLN A 149 -6.80 -9.93 9.14
CA GLN A 149 -7.75 -9.27 8.25
C GLN A 149 -7.09 -8.64 7.01
N ALA A 150 -5.76 -8.43 7.02
CA ALA A 150 -5.02 -7.88 5.90
C ALA A 150 -4.36 -8.96 5.03
N LEU A 151 -4.48 -10.24 5.39
CA LEU A 151 -3.93 -11.34 4.62
C LEU A 151 -4.81 -11.67 3.41
N PRO A 152 -4.23 -12.17 2.30
CA PRO A 152 -5.00 -12.71 1.19
C PRO A 152 -6.04 -13.73 1.65
N THR A 153 -7.28 -13.57 1.18
CA THR A 153 -8.41 -14.45 1.51
C THR A 153 -8.47 -15.67 0.58
N GLU A 154 -7.92 -15.53 -0.62
CA GLU A 154 -7.82 -16.59 -1.63
C GLU A 154 -6.37 -16.65 -2.14
N THR A 155 -5.84 -17.87 -2.32
CA THR A 155 -4.47 -18.06 -2.81
C THR A 155 -4.35 -19.11 -3.90
N PHE A 156 -3.21 -19.09 -4.58
CA PHE A 156 -2.82 -20.11 -5.56
C PHE A 156 -1.31 -20.36 -5.55
N HIS A 157 -0.86 -21.37 -6.31
CA HIS A 157 0.53 -21.83 -6.36
C HIS A 157 1.12 -21.67 -7.78
N TYR A 158 1.21 -22.72 -8.58
CA TYR A 158 2.09 -22.73 -9.77
C TYR A 158 1.41 -22.48 -11.12
N ASP A 159 0.07 -22.41 -11.16
CA ASP A 159 -0.69 -22.32 -12.42
C ASP A 159 -1.12 -20.89 -12.74
N SER A 160 -1.17 -20.58 -14.03
CA SER A 160 -1.99 -19.48 -14.52
C SER A 160 -3.46 -19.86 -14.43
N LYS A 161 -4.27 -18.92 -13.95
CA LYS A 161 -5.71 -19.07 -13.78
C LYS A 161 -6.45 -17.98 -14.55
N ARG A 162 -7.74 -18.23 -14.75
CA ARG A 162 -8.67 -17.26 -15.30
C ARG A 162 -9.80 -17.03 -14.33
N ILE A 163 -10.29 -15.80 -14.28
CA ILE A 163 -11.51 -15.44 -13.56
C ILE A 163 -12.37 -14.56 -14.45
N ASP A 164 -13.68 -14.77 -14.39
CA ASP A 164 -14.65 -13.85 -14.97
C ASP A 164 -14.97 -12.74 -13.97
N PHE A 165 -14.89 -11.49 -14.42
CA PHE A 165 -15.26 -10.32 -13.62
C PHE A 165 -16.13 -9.39 -14.46
N GLY A 166 -17.44 -9.34 -14.18
CA GLY A 166 -18.37 -8.51 -14.95
C GLY A 166 -18.46 -8.89 -16.43
N GLY A 167 -18.31 -10.18 -16.76
CA GLY A 167 -18.30 -10.67 -18.14
C GLY A 167 -16.99 -10.44 -18.90
N ARG A 168 -15.94 -9.96 -18.22
CA ARG A 168 -14.58 -9.83 -18.76
C ARG A 168 -13.69 -10.93 -18.20
N GLN A 169 -12.90 -11.54 -19.07
CA GLN A 169 -11.93 -12.55 -18.64
C GLN A 169 -10.65 -11.86 -18.15
N ILE A 170 -10.16 -12.27 -16.99
CA ILE A 170 -8.91 -11.80 -16.39
C ILE A 170 -8.00 -13.01 -16.22
N GLU A 171 -6.78 -12.91 -16.72
CA GLU A 171 -5.77 -13.94 -16.55
C GLU A 171 -4.76 -13.50 -15.49
N TYR A 172 -4.37 -14.42 -14.61
CA TYR A 172 -3.33 -14.13 -13.63
C TYR A 172 -2.51 -15.40 -13.39
N GLY A 173 -1.25 -15.25 -12.99
CA GLY A 173 -0.40 -16.41 -12.82
C GLY A 173 0.90 -16.09 -12.11
N TYR A 174 1.57 -17.13 -11.65
CA TYR A 174 2.82 -17.03 -10.91
C TYR A 174 3.97 -16.67 -11.86
N LEU A 175 4.73 -15.63 -11.50
CA LEU A 175 5.96 -15.25 -12.18
C LEU A 175 7.16 -15.81 -11.44
N MET A 176 7.70 -16.91 -11.95
CA MET A 176 8.89 -17.55 -11.36
C MET A 176 10.10 -16.61 -11.41
N GLN A 177 10.83 -16.52 -10.29
CA GLN A 177 12.08 -15.76 -10.16
C GLN A 177 11.98 -14.28 -10.54
N ALA A 178 10.86 -13.64 -10.21
CA ALA A 178 10.69 -12.20 -10.36
C ALA A 178 11.28 -11.45 -9.13
N HIS A 179 10.63 -10.38 -8.69
CA HIS A 179 11.15 -9.50 -7.64
C HIS A 179 11.07 -10.15 -6.25
N THR A 180 10.00 -10.89 -5.96
CA THR A 180 9.88 -11.79 -4.81
C THR A 180 9.53 -13.22 -5.25
N ASP A 181 9.53 -14.16 -4.32
CA ASP A 181 9.18 -15.56 -4.59
C ASP A 181 7.65 -15.81 -4.64
N GLY A 182 6.83 -14.76 -4.51
CA GLY A 182 5.37 -14.80 -4.57
C GLY A 182 4.75 -13.88 -5.61
N ASP A 183 5.56 -13.40 -6.56
CA ASP A 183 5.12 -12.46 -7.59
C ASP A 183 4.11 -13.07 -8.56
N ILE A 184 3.11 -12.29 -8.91
CA ILE A 184 2.10 -12.66 -9.91
C ILE A 184 1.99 -11.58 -10.98
N TYR A 185 1.60 -12.00 -12.19
CA TYR A 185 1.06 -11.08 -13.19
C TYR A 185 -0.46 -11.07 -13.15
N VAL A 186 -1.04 -9.97 -13.62
CA VAL A 186 -2.46 -9.85 -13.97
C VAL A 186 -2.51 -9.31 -15.39
N HIS A 187 -3.22 -9.99 -16.27
CA HIS A 187 -3.37 -9.68 -17.68
C HIS A 187 -4.87 -9.52 -18.00
N PHE A 188 -5.17 -8.50 -18.79
CA PHE A 188 -6.49 -8.11 -19.24
C PHE A 188 -6.60 -8.35 -20.77
N PRO A 189 -6.93 -9.58 -21.23
CA PRO A 189 -6.92 -9.94 -22.65
C PRO A 189 -7.75 -9.01 -23.55
N ASP A 190 -8.92 -8.59 -23.10
CA ASP A 190 -9.83 -7.73 -23.87
C ASP A 190 -9.20 -6.37 -24.20
N GLN A 191 -8.36 -5.85 -23.29
CA GLN A 191 -7.65 -4.60 -23.46
C GLN A 191 -6.21 -4.79 -23.99
N ASN A 192 -5.72 -6.04 -23.99
CA ASN A 192 -4.33 -6.40 -24.26
C ASN A 192 -3.36 -5.58 -23.37
N VAL A 193 -3.62 -5.59 -22.06
CA VAL A 193 -2.86 -4.91 -21.00
C VAL A 193 -2.34 -5.92 -19.99
#